data_AF-A0A9P9JFR8-F1
#
_entry.id   AF-A0A9P9JFR8-F1
#
_cell.length_a   1.000
_cell.length_b   1.000
_cell.length_c   1.000
_cell.angle_alpha   90.00
_cell.angle_beta   90.00
_cell.angle_gamma   90.00
#
_symmetry.space_group_name_H-M   'P 1'
#
loop_
_entity.id
_entity.type
_entity.pdbx_description
1 polymer ?
#
loop_
_entity_poly.entity_id
_entity_poly.type
_entity_poly.pdbx_seq_one_letter_code
_entity_poly.pdbx_strand_id
1 'polypeptide(L)'
;MAPNSTDIALNELLSTFNELNSHVVEQLSEEPSPLEFMRFVARNTPFVIRGGASSWKACQEWNSAYLLSALKGQSVNVAVTPFGNADAPTVHPDHDFPVFAKPHYEDQPFDQFLEYVVRHETDPDFPHNAEVRYAQTQNDNLRDEYVTLFSDVQKDIPFARIALDKAPDAVNLWIGNSKSVTALHKDNYENIYVQVLGRKHFVLFPSLCHPLVNEQSLHPATYSRNERGLVLEMDTDQKSVPFATWDPDNPNENATPFSHLAQPIRVTLNPGDMLYLPAMWYHKVSQSCAEEDEGFVLAVNYWYDMEFSGPLFPMSAFVRNISLGDDRKPADASDAD
;
A
#
# COMPACT_ATOMS: atom_id res chain seq x y z
N MET A 1 -7.48 21.90 -29.74
CA MET A 1 -8.24 20.80 -30.41
C MET A 1 -9.48 20.54 -29.57
N ALA A 2 -10.61 20.20 -30.18
CA ALA A 2 -11.78 19.78 -29.40
C ALA A 2 -11.45 18.49 -28.64
N PRO A 3 -11.88 18.30 -27.38
CA PRO A 3 -11.68 17.04 -26.66
C PRO A 3 -12.30 15.89 -27.46
N ASN A 4 -11.59 14.77 -27.56
CA ASN A 4 -12.13 13.59 -28.24
C ASN A 4 -13.32 13.05 -27.43
N SER A 5 -14.25 12.33 -28.08
CA SER A 5 -15.46 11.79 -27.42
C SER A 5 -15.14 10.94 -26.18
N THR A 6 -14.00 10.26 -26.19
CA THR A 6 -13.48 9.50 -25.04
C THR A 6 -13.18 10.39 -23.84
N ASP A 7 -12.49 11.51 -24.05
CA ASP A 7 -12.13 12.43 -22.95
C ASP A 7 -13.38 13.06 -22.33
N ILE A 8 -14.39 13.36 -23.15
CA ILE A 8 -15.68 13.87 -22.67
C ILE A 8 -16.34 12.82 -21.77
N ALA A 9 -16.39 11.55 -22.20
CA ALA A 9 -16.99 10.47 -21.42
C ALA A 9 -16.24 10.19 -20.10
N LEU A 10 -14.91 10.22 -20.12
CA LEU A 10 -14.09 10.04 -18.92
C LEU A 10 -14.25 11.23 -17.95
N ASN A 11 -14.31 12.45 -18.46
CA ASN A 11 -14.58 13.63 -17.65
C ASN A 11 -15.97 13.58 -17.01
N GLU A 12 -17.00 13.18 -17.76
CA GLU A 12 -18.37 13.00 -17.25
C GLU A 12 -18.44 11.90 -16.18
N LEU A 13 -17.76 10.76 -16.40
CA LEU A 13 -17.66 9.68 -15.43
C LEU A 13 -17.05 10.16 -14.10
N LEU A 14 -15.90 10.83 -14.16
CA LEU A 14 -15.19 11.32 -12.97
C LEU A 14 -15.99 12.42 -12.26
N SER A 15 -16.54 13.38 -13.01
CA SER A 15 -17.32 14.49 -12.44
C SER A 15 -18.59 13.98 -11.78
N THR A 16 -19.33 13.08 -12.44
CA THR A 16 -20.55 12.47 -11.88
C THR A 16 -20.24 11.66 -10.63
N PHE A 17 -19.14 10.90 -10.61
CA PHE A 17 -18.72 10.18 -9.42
C PHE A 17 -18.43 11.15 -8.26
N ASN A 18 -17.66 12.20 -8.52
CA ASN A 18 -17.30 13.21 -7.52
C ASN A 18 -18.51 13.99 -6.98
N GLU A 19 -19.54 14.23 -7.81
CA GLU A 19 -20.78 14.90 -7.38
C GLU A 19 -21.65 14.03 -6.47
N LEU A 20 -21.63 12.71 -6.68
CA LEU A 20 -22.50 11.76 -5.97
C LEU A 20 -21.86 11.13 -4.73
N ASN A 21 -20.53 11.15 -4.63
CA ASN A 21 -19.79 10.44 -3.59
C ASN A 21 -18.98 11.38 -2.69
N SER A 22 -18.89 11.02 -1.42
CA SER A 22 -18.08 11.72 -0.43
C SER A 22 -16.59 11.49 -0.68
N HIS A 23 -15.78 12.55 -0.54
CA HIS A 23 -14.31 12.49 -0.47
C HIS A 23 -13.80 12.36 0.98
N VAL A 24 -14.70 12.09 1.92
CA VAL A 24 -14.39 11.79 3.32
C VAL A 24 -14.77 10.34 3.60
N VAL A 25 -13.83 9.58 4.16
CA VAL A 25 -14.05 8.18 4.53
C VAL A 25 -15.10 8.07 5.64
N GLU A 26 -16.00 7.10 5.51
CA GLU A 26 -16.97 6.79 6.57
C GLU A 26 -16.24 6.25 7.81
N GLN A 27 -16.66 6.71 9.00
CA GLN A 27 -16.07 6.28 10.27
C GLN A 27 -17.11 5.56 11.11
N LEU A 28 -16.81 4.32 11.48
CA LEU A 28 -17.63 3.47 12.33
C LEU A 28 -17.08 3.51 13.76
N SER A 29 -17.99 3.52 14.74
CA SER A 29 -17.64 3.43 16.17
C SER A 29 -17.51 2.00 16.69
N GLU A 30 -17.93 1.01 15.90
CA GLU A 30 -17.88 -0.41 16.23
C GLU A 30 -17.73 -1.25 14.95
N GLU A 31 -17.39 -2.53 15.12
CA GLU A 31 -17.30 -3.47 13.99
C GLU A 31 -18.68 -3.65 13.33
N PRO A 32 -18.76 -3.60 11.98
CA PRO A 32 -20.01 -3.84 11.29
C PRO A 32 -20.41 -5.31 11.39
N SER A 33 -21.71 -5.60 11.33
CA SER A 33 -22.16 -6.96 11.04
C SER A 33 -21.69 -7.41 9.64
N PRO A 34 -21.59 -8.73 9.36
CA PRO A 34 -21.23 -9.22 8.04
C PRO A 34 -22.12 -8.66 6.91
N LEU A 35 -23.41 -8.44 7.17
CA LEU A 35 -24.33 -7.86 6.19
C LEU A 35 -24.04 -6.37 5.95
N GLU A 36 -23.72 -5.61 7.00
CA GLU A 36 -23.34 -4.20 6.85
C GLU A 36 -22.02 -4.08 6.09
N PHE A 37 -21.04 -4.93 6.41
CA PHE A 37 -19.79 -5.02 5.67
C PHE A 37 -20.02 -5.32 4.19
N MET A 38 -20.87 -6.30 3.85
CA MET A 38 -21.21 -6.60 2.45
C MET A 38 -21.84 -5.43 1.70
N ARG A 39 -22.51 -4.49 2.37
CA ARG A 39 -23.01 -3.27 1.71
C ARG A 39 -21.87 -2.34 1.30
N PHE A 40 -20.75 -2.32 2.03
CA PHE A 40 -19.55 -1.58 1.63
C PHE A 40 -18.79 -2.30 0.50
N VAL A 41 -18.66 -3.63 0.57
CA VAL A 41 -18.09 -4.46 -0.50
C VAL A 41 -18.86 -4.25 -1.80
N ALA A 42 -20.20 -4.36 -1.77
CA ALA A 42 -21.05 -4.19 -2.95
C ALA A 42 -21.01 -2.78 -3.54
N ARG A 43 -20.80 -1.75 -2.71
CA ARG A 43 -20.59 -0.36 -3.16
C ARG A 43 -19.13 -0.09 -3.55
N ASN A 44 -18.20 -0.99 -3.23
CA ASN A 44 -16.76 -0.82 -3.34
C ASN A 44 -16.28 0.49 -2.70
N THR A 45 -16.65 0.73 -1.43
CA THR A 45 -16.34 1.96 -0.69
C THR A 45 -15.60 1.69 0.61
N PRO A 46 -14.53 2.44 0.95
CA PRO A 46 -13.76 2.25 2.18
C PRO A 46 -14.51 2.77 3.41
N PHE A 47 -14.15 2.24 4.57
CA PHE A 47 -14.54 2.79 5.88
C PHE A 47 -13.42 2.57 6.90
N VAL A 48 -13.43 3.35 7.98
CA VAL A 48 -12.53 3.19 9.13
C VAL A 48 -13.34 2.82 10.36
N ILE A 49 -12.93 1.79 11.10
CA ILE A 49 -13.42 1.52 12.45
C ILE A 49 -12.45 2.17 13.43
N ARG A 50 -12.90 3.18 14.17
CA ARG A 50 -12.06 3.85 15.16
C ARG A 50 -11.90 2.98 16.40
N GLY A 51 -10.66 2.68 16.76
CA GLY A 51 -10.34 1.80 17.88
C GLY A 51 -10.84 0.35 17.76
N GLY A 52 -11.15 -0.12 16.55
CA GLY A 52 -11.67 -1.49 16.32
C GLY A 52 -10.74 -2.59 16.87
N ALA A 53 -9.43 -2.34 16.87
CA ALA A 53 -8.42 -3.27 17.37
C ALA A 53 -7.88 -2.92 18.77
N SER A 54 -8.42 -1.90 19.46
CA SER A 54 -7.88 -1.44 20.74
C SER A 54 -7.89 -2.50 21.86
N SER A 55 -8.71 -3.54 21.72
CA SER A 55 -8.75 -4.68 22.64
C SER A 55 -7.75 -5.79 22.32
N TRP A 56 -7.06 -5.73 21.18
CA TRP A 56 -6.08 -6.75 20.78
C TRP A 56 -4.87 -6.69 21.69
N LYS A 57 -4.32 -7.86 22.02
CA LYS A 57 -3.08 -7.96 22.80
C LYS A 57 -1.94 -7.19 22.11
N ALA A 58 -1.85 -7.28 20.78
CA ALA A 58 -0.90 -6.50 19.99
C ALA A 58 -1.00 -4.98 20.25
N CYS A 59 -2.20 -4.41 20.30
CA CYS A 59 -2.41 -2.98 20.55
C CYS A 59 -2.21 -2.55 22.03
N GLN A 60 -2.19 -3.50 22.96
CA GLN A 60 -2.04 -3.22 24.39
C GLN A 60 -0.63 -3.47 24.91
N GLU A 61 0.08 -4.45 24.35
CA GLU A 61 1.34 -4.95 24.90
C GLU A 61 2.54 -4.76 23.99
N TRP A 62 2.37 -4.63 22.66
CA TRP A 62 3.52 -4.48 21.78
C TRP A 62 4.18 -3.12 21.98
N ASN A 63 5.50 -3.17 22.18
CA ASN A 63 6.44 -2.06 22.23
C ASN A 63 7.82 -2.61 21.86
N SER A 64 8.84 -1.77 21.80
CA SER A 64 10.20 -2.20 21.44
C SER A 64 10.70 -3.37 22.31
N ALA A 65 10.52 -3.28 23.64
CA ALA A 65 10.98 -4.30 24.57
C ALA A 65 10.25 -5.65 24.38
N TYR A 66 8.94 -5.63 24.14
CA TYR A 66 8.16 -6.83 23.86
C TYR A 66 8.65 -7.52 22.59
N LEU A 67 8.77 -6.77 21.49
CA LEU A 67 9.16 -7.31 20.18
C LEU A 67 10.58 -7.90 20.23
N LEU A 68 11.53 -7.20 20.85
CA LEU A 68 12.90 -7.69 21.04
C LEU A 68 12.97 -9.00 21.84
N SER A 69 12.07 -9.17 22.80
CA SER A 69 11.95 -10.42 23.56
C SER A 69 11.29 -11.54 22.74
N ALA A 70 10.17 -11.24 22.08
CA ALA A 70 9.37 -12.21 21.32
C ALA A 70 10.06 -12.72 20.05
N LEU A 71 10.91 -11.90 19.44
CA LEU A 71 11.67 -12.23 18.22
C LEU A 71 13.17 -12.40 18.51
N LYS A 72 13.54 -12.66 19.77
CA LYS A 72 14.94 -12.81 20.16
C LYS A 72 15.66 -13.89 19.34
N GLY A 73 16.74 -13.50 18.69
CA GLY A 73 17.58 -14.39 17.88
C GLY A 73 16.96 -14.78 16.53
N GLN A 74 15.84 -14.17 16.14
CA GLN A 74 15.25 -14.33 14.82
C GLN A 74 15.86 -13.33 13.83
N SER A 75 15.88 -13.71 12.56
CA SER A 75 16.18 -12.79 11.45
C SER A 75 14.91 -12.55 10.67
N VAL A 76 14.81 -11.37 10.06
CA VAL A 76 13.64 -10.92 9.28
C VAL A 76 14.08 -10.45 7.93
N ASN A 77 13.21 -10.60 6.93
CA ASN A 77 13.50 -10.14 5.59
C ASN A 77 13.21 -8.63 5.47
N VAL A 78 14.24 -7.85 5.14
CA VAL A 78 14.18 -6.38 5.15
C VAL A 78 14.36 -5.85 3.73
N ALA A 79 13.41 -5.05 3.27
CA ALA A 79 13.57 -4.22 2.09
C ALA A 79 14.44 -3.01 2.43
N VAL A 80 15.51 -2.83 1.67
CA VAL A 80 16.46 -1.73 1.81
C VAL A 80 16.42 -0.88 0.53
N THR A 81 16.23 0.42 0.69
CA THR A 81 16.20 1.40 -0.40
C THR A 81 16.98 2.65 -0.03
N PRO A 82 17.48 3.44 -1.00
CA PRO A 82 18.16 4.69 -0.69
C PRO A 82 17.22 5.77 -0.11
N PHE A 83 15.96 5.81 -0.55
CA PHE A 83 15.03 6.90 -0.25
C PHE A 83 13.68 6.46 0.34
N GLY A 84 13.52 5.18 0.68
CA GLY A 84 12.30 4.67 1.31
C GLY A 84 11.15 4.38 0.36
N ASN A 85 11.41 4.42 -0.94
CA ASN A 85 10.44 4.24 -2.02
C ASN A 85 10.63 2.86 -2.70
N ALA A 86 10.37 1.79 -1.95
CA ALA A 86 10.34 0.45 -2.53
C ALA A 86 9.20 0.31 -3.54
N ASP A 87 9.43 -0.45 -4.61
CA ASP A 87 8.42 -0.77 -5.63
C ASP A 87 7.78 0.49 -6.22
N ALA A 88 8.62 1.44 -6.62
CA ALA A 88 8.20 2.77 -7.04
C ALA A 88 8.83 3.20 -8.37
N PRO A 89 8.14 4.05 -9.17
CA PRO A 89 8.74 4.74 -10.30
C PRO A 89 9.95 5.56 -9.84
N THR A 90 11.12 5.28 -10.40
CA THR A 90 12.38 5.94 -10.04
C THR A 90 13.17 6.25 -11.31
N VAL A 91 13.73 7.45 -11.42
CA VAL A 91 14.60 7.79 -12.57
C VAL A 91 15.91 7.01 -12.46
N HIS A 92 16.23 6.22 -13.49
CA HIS A 92 17.46 5.45 -13.51
C HIS A 92 18.68 6.37 -13.71
N PRO A 93 19.72 6.30 -12.86
CA PRO A 93 20.86 7.23 -12.90
C PRO A 93 21.58 7.32 -14.26
N ASP A 94 21.72 6.18 -14.94
CA ASP A 94 22.46 6.09 -16.22
C ASP A 94 21.60 6.25 -17.48
N HIS A 95 20.27 6.28 -17.34
CA HIS A 95 19.36 6.14 -18.49
C HIS A 95 18.33 7.28 -18.64
N ASP A 96 18.22 8.18 -17.67
CA ASP A 96 17.35 9.38 -17.69
C ASP A 96 15.87 9.10 -18.05
N PHE A 97 15.41 7.88 -17.76
CA PHE A 97 14.01 7.47 -17.89
C PHE A 97 13.55 6.75 -16.61
N PRO A 98 12.24 6.78 -16.29
CA PRO A 98 11.70 6.09 -15.11
C PRO A 98 11.69 4.58 -15.30
N VAL A 99 12.10 3.87 -14.25
CA VAL A 99 12.03 2.40 -14.10
C VAL A 99 11.16 2.06 -12.89
N PHE A 100 10.69 0.82 -12.83
CA PHE A 100 10.05 0.27 -11.63
C PHE A 100 11.15 -0.26 -10.70
N ALA A 101 11.52 0.53 -9.70
CA ALA A 101 12.62 0.19 -8.80
C ALA A 101 12.15 -0.69 -7.64
N LYS A 102 12.60 -1.94 -7.63
CA LYS A 102 12.41 -2.89 -6.53
C LYS A 102 13.49 -2.70 -5.47
N PRO A 103 13.18 -2.96 -4.19
CA PRO A 103 14.14 -2.84 -3.11
C PRO A 103 15.23 -3.92 -3.19
N HIS A 104 16.32 -3.68 -2.46
CA HIS A 104 17.27 -4.73 -2.14
C HIS A 104 16.77 -5.49 -0.91
N TYR A 105 16.59 -6.80 -1.00
CA TYR A 105 16.18 -7.61 0.15
C TYR A 105 17.37 -8.23 0.86
N GLU A 106 17.37 -8.15 2.19
CA GLU A 106 18.42 -8.70 3.05
C GLU A 106 17.80 -9.29 4.32
N ASP A 107 18.30 -10.45 4.75
CA ASP A 107 17.96 -11.00 6.06
C ASP A 107 18.79 -10.29 7.14
N GLN A 108 18.11 -9.69 8.12
CA GLN A 108 18.76 -8.96 9.22
C GLN A 108 18.33 -9.54 10.56
N PRO A 109 19.24 -9.65 11.56
CA PRO A 109 18.85 -9.90 12.94
C PRO A 109 17.81 -8.86 13.39
N PHE A 110 16.69 -9.32 13.95
CA PHE A 110 15.57 -8.45 14.26
C PHE A 110 15.92 -7.30 15.22
N ASP A 111 16.81 -7.58 16.18
CA ASP A 111 17.29 -6.59 17.14
C ASP A 111 18.06 -5.45 16.46
N GLN A 112 18.97 -5.77 15.55
CA GLN A 112 19.73 -4.78 14.78
C GLN A 112 18.84 -3.99 13.82
N PHE A 113 17.88 -4.66 13.18
CA PHE A 113 16.91 -4.02 12.31
C PHE A 113 16.06 -3.00 13.08
N LEU A 114 15.46 -3.41 14.21
CA LEU A 114 14.61 -2.53 15.00
C LEU A 114 15.41 -1.35 15.59
N GLU A 115 16.61 -1.61 16.12
CA GLU A 115 17.49 -0.54 16.62
C GLU A 115 17.81 0.47 15.51
N TYR A 116 18.12 0.00 14.30
CA TYR A 116 18.36 0.89 13.16
C TYR A 116 17.15 1.76 12.83
N VAL A 117 15.97 1.15 12.71
CA VAL A 117 14.72 1.87 12.36
C VAL A 117 14.39 2.94 13.39
N VAL A 118 14.50 2.61 14.68
CA VAL A 118 14.25 3.53 15.78
C VAL A 118 15.25 4.67 15.77
N ARG A 119 16.56 4.38 15.69
CA ARG A 119 17.59 5.42 15.64
C ARG A 119 17.43 6.32 14.41
N HIS A 120 17.10 5.76 13.26
CA HIS A 120 16.87 6.54 12.05
C HIS A 120 15.68 7.51 12.18
N GLU A 121 14.69 7.20 13.01
CA GLU A 121 13.56 8.09 13.30
C GLU A 121 13.90 9.13 14.38
N THR A 122 14.60 8.75 15.45
CA THR A 122 14.71 9.55 16.68
C THR A 122 16.04 10.27 16.88
N ASP A 123 17.13 9.80 16.26
CA ASP A 123 18.47 10.37 16.42
C ASP A 123 18.66 11.56 15.46
N PRO A 124 18.72 12.82 15.96
CA PRO A 124 18.85 13.99 15.09
C PRO A 124 20.19 14.04 14.34
N ASP A 125 21.19 13.30 14.82
CA ASP A 125 22.51 13.20 14.20
C ASP A 125 22.62 11.99 13.25
N PHE A 126 21.52 11.25 13.03
CA PHE A 126 21.50 10.14 12.08
C PHE A 126 21.81 10.65 10.65
N PRO A 127 22.66 9.97 9.87
CA PRO A 127 23.05 10.46 8.55
C PRO A 127 21.83 10.66 7.63
N HIS A 128 21.67 11.87 7.07
CA HIS A 128 20.54 12.20 6.21
C HIS A 128 20.46 11.40 4.90
N ASN A 129 21.60 10.85 4.46
CA ASN A 129 21.72 10.02 3.26
C ASN A 129 21.76 8.51 3.60
N ALA A 130 21.40 8.15 4.83
CA ALA A 130 21.31 6.75 5.22
C ALA A 130 20.19 6.05 4.44
N GLU A 131 20.39 4.76 4.18
CA GLU A 131 19.39 3.91 3.58
C GLU A 131 18.14 3.78 4.48
N VAL A 132 17.00 3.53 3.87
CA VAL A 132 15.74 3.26 4.55
C VAL A 132 15.51 1.76 4.58
N ARG A 133 15.12 1.25 5.75
CA ARG A 133 14.81 -0.16 5.99
C ARG A 133 13.34 -0.33 6.31
N TYR A 134 12.70 -1.29 5.66
CA TYR A 134 11.29 -1.58 5.86
C TYR A 134 11.04 -3.09 5.80
N ALA A 135 10.49 -3.68 6.86
CA ALA A 135 10.00 -5.05 6.84
C ALA A 135 8.60 -5.05 6.21
N GLN A 136 8.50 -5.54 4.98
CA GLN A 136 7.34 -5.34 4.12
C GLN A 136 7.06 -6.52 3.17
N THR A 137 7.50 -7.72 3.51
CA THR A 137 7.17 -8.91 2.73
C THR A 137 5.65 -9.15 2.78
N GLN A 138 5.03 -9.34 1.62
CA GLN A 138 3.56 -9.41 1.44
C GLN A 138 3.10 -10.83 1.11
N ASN A 139 3.80 -11.81 1.67
CA ASN A 139 3.72 -13.23 1.34
C ASN A 139 3.27 -14.05 2.55
N ASP A 140 2.32 -13.54 3.32
CA ASP A 140 1.85 -14.15 4.56
C ASP A 140 2.87 -14.16 5.71
N ASN A 141 3.73 -13.13 5.72
CA ASN A 141 4.90 -13.08 6.58
C ASN A 141 4.58 -13.16 8.08
N LEU A 142 3.38 -12.79 8.55
CA LEU A 142 3.05 -12.88 9.98
C LEU A 142 2.90 -14.35 10.43
N ARG A 143 2.34 -15.19 9.56
CA ARG A 143 2.17 -16.63 9.86
C ARG A 143 3.45 -17.42 9.65
N ASP A 144 4.36 -16.92 8.81
CA ASP A 144 5.63 -17.59 8.47
C ASP A 144 6.84 -17.01 9.20
N GLU A 145 7.18 -15.74 8.95
CA GLU A 145 8.38 -15.07 9.49
C GLU A 145 8.22 -14.62 10.95
N TYR A 146 7.00 -14.23 11.36
CA TYR A 146 6.72 -13.64 12.69
C TYR A 146 5.79 -14.51 13.55
N VAL A 147 5.86 -15.83 13.41
CA VAL A 147 4.91 -16.78 14.02
C VAL A 147 4.72 -16.60 15.53
N THR A 148 5.74 -16.15 16.27
CA THR A 148 5.66 -15.91 17.72
C THR A 148 4.76 -14.74 18.09
N LEU A 149 4.50 -13.82 17.15
CA LEU A 149 3.61 -12.67 17.31
C LEU A 149 2.17 -12.99 16.87
N PHE A 150 1.96 -13.99 16.00
CA PHE A 150 0.65 -14.26 15.41
C PHE A 150 -0.45 -14.57 16.44
N SER A 151 -0.10 -15.13 17.61
CA SER A 151 -1.08 -15.39 18.67
C SER A 151 -1.62 -14.13 19.35
N ASP A 152 -1.00 -12.97 19.16
CA ASP A 152 -1.37 -11.71 19.80
C ASP A 152 -2.34 -10.86 18.96
N VAL A 153 -2.61 -11.30 17.73
CA VAL A 153 -3.59 -10.72 16.81
C VAL A 153 -4.74 -11.69 16.56
N GLN A 154 -5.79 -11.24 15.88
CA GLN A 154 -6.84 -12.14 15.42
C GLN A 154 -6.33 -13.04 14.28
N LYS A 155 -6.84 -14.29 14.19
CA LYS A 155 -6.45 -15.20 13.11
C LYS A 155 -7.10 -14.83 11.77
N ASP A 156 -8.29 -14.27 11.85
CA ASP A 156 -9.11 -13.73 10.78
C ASP A 156 -9.98 -12.61 11.35
N ILE A 157 -10.59 -11.80 10.49
CA ILE A 157 -11.50 -10.73 10.88
C ILE A 157 -12.93 -11.25 10.75
N PRO A 158 -13.67 -11.49 11.85
CA PRO A 158 -14.92 -12.24 11.80
C PRO A 158 -15.97 -11.67 10.85
N PHE A 159 -16.16 -10.34 10.84
CA PHE A 159 -17.14 -9.72 9.95
C PHE A 159 -16.79 -9.91 8.47
N ALA A 160 -15.50 -9.85 8.12
CA ALA A 160 -15.03 -10.01 6.75
C ALA A 160 -15.05 -11.49 6.33
N ARG A 161 -14.53 -12.40 7.17
CA ARG A 161 -14.51 -13.84 6.90
C ARG A 161 -15.92 -14.40 6.66
N ILE A 162 -16.89 -14.00 7.49
CA ILE A 162 -18.28 -14.47 7.37
C ILE A 162 -18.95 -13.90 6.12
N ALA A 163 -18.71 -12.61 5.84
CA ALA A 163 -19.31 -11.91 4.71
C ALA A 163 -18.79 -12.38 3.35
N LEU A 164 -17.47 -12.56 3.23
CA LEU A 164 -16.78 -12.99 2.03
C LEU A 164 -16.75 -14.52 1.86
N ASP A 165 -17.23 -15.24 2.88
CA ASP A 165 -17.23 -16.71 2.95
C ASP A 165 -15.85 -17.34 2.68
N LYS A 166 -14.78 -16.67 3.14
CA LYS A 166 -13.39 -17.12 2.97
C LYS A 166 -12.49 -16.63 4.09
N ALA A 167 -11.45 -17.40 4.39
CA ALA A 167 -10.36 -17.00 5.27
C ALA A 167 -9.42 -16.04 4.53
N PRO A 168 -8.58 -15.24 5.24
CA PRO A 168 -7.57 -14.43 4.58
C PRO A 168 -6.52 -15.32 3.90
N ASP A 169 -6.20 -14.98 2.66
CA ASP A 169 -5.13 -15.58 1.86
C ASP A 169 -3.76 -15.27 2.48
N ALA A 170 -3.57 -14.03 2.94
CA ALA A 170 -2.36 -13.58 3.62
C ALA A 170 -2.69 -12.72 4.85
N VAL A 171 -1.86 -12.85 5.89
CA VAL A 171 -1.81 -11.93 7.03
C VAL A 171 -0.39 -11.38 7.08
N ASN A 172 -0.23 -10.09 6.77
CA ASN A 172 1.10 -9.48 6.71
C ASN A 172 1.31 -8.52 7.88
N LEU A 173 2.54 -8.49 8.37
CA LEU A 173 3.05 -7.56 9.35
C LEU A 173 4.05 -6.60 8.69
N TRP A 174 3.98 -5.34 9.09
CA TRP A 174 4.76 -4.25 8.51
C TRP A 174 5.49 -3.51 9.62
N ILE A 175 6.81 -3.35 9.52
CA ILE A 175 7.61 -2.56 10.48
C ILE A 175 8.53 -1.60 9.71
N GLY A 176 8.37 -0.29 9.93
CA GLY A 176 9.21 0.74 9.32
C GLY A 176 9.21 2.04 10.12
N ASN A 177 9.57 3.15 9.48
CA ASN A 177 9.54 4.48 10.08
C ASN A 177 9.06 5.55 9.08
N SER A 178 9.09 6.83 9.46
CA SER A 178 8.52 7.93 8.65
C SER A 178 9.16 8.10 7.27
N LYS A 179 10.30 7.45 7.02
CA LYS A 179 11.02 7.53 5.75
C LYS A 179 10.49 6.57 4.69
N SER A 180 9.74 5.53 5.05
CA SER A 180 9.21 4.58 4.06
C SER A 180 7.86 5.06 3.51
N VAL A 181 7.75 5.08 2.18
CA VAL A 181 6.55 5.46 1.45
C VAL A 181 6.28 4.41 0.36
N THR A 182 5.07 3.88 0.36
CA THR A 182 4.57 3.02 -0.72
C THR A 182 3.91 3.90 -1.78
N ALA A 183 4.37 3.79 -3.02
CA ALA A 183 3.85 4.57 -4.15
C ALA A 183 2.37 4.25 -4.44
N LEU A 184 1.71 5.12 -5.21
CA LEU A 184 0.31 4.92 -5.58
C LEU A 184 0.16 3.63 -6.41
N HIS A 185 -0.58 2.65 -5.91
CA HIS A 185 -0.82 1.37 -6.58
C HIS A 185 -2.18 0.82 -6.17
N LYS A 186 -2.59 -0.33 -6.72
CA LYS A 186 -3.85 -1.01 -6.35
C LYS A 186 -3.61 -2.51 -6.26
N ASP A 187 -4.40 -3.17 -5.41
CA ASP A 187 -4.36 -4.61 -5.22
C ASP A 187 -5.68 -5.27 -5.62
N ASN A 188 -5.64 -6.56 -5.93
CA ASN A 188 -6.82 -7.39 -6.19
C ASN A 188 -7.36 -8.03 -4.89
N TYR A 189 -7.15 -7.40 -3.75
CA TYR A 189 -7.54 -7.93 -2.44
C TYR A 189 -8.52 -6.99 -1.72
N GLU A 190 -9.53 -7.56 -1.08
CA GLU A 190 -10.25 -6.89 0.00
C GLU A 190 -9.32 -6.84 1.22
N ASN A 191 -8.89 -5.63 1.60
CA ASN A 191 -7.83 -5.46 2.59
C ASN A 191 -8.39 -4.87 3.90
N ILE A 192 -8.23 -5.60 5.01
CA ILE A 192 -8.46 -5.06 6.35
C ILE A 192 -7.12 -4.69 6.96
N TYR A 193 -6.83 -3.40 7.03
CA TYR A 193 -5.56 -2.86 7.51
C TYR A 193 -5.69 -2.35 8.95
N VAL A 194 -4.87 -2.86 9.87
CA VAL A 194 -4.94 -2.58 11.30
C VAL A 194 -3.67 -1.87 11.76
N GLN A 195 -3.83 -0.67 12.31
CA GLN A 195 -2.71 0.10 12.83
C GLN A 195 -2.41 -0.29 14.29
N VAL A 196 -1.17 -0.68 14.59
CA VAL A 196 -0.79 -1.14 15.94
C VAL A 196 0.07 -0.12 16.69
N LEU A 197 1.16 0.36 16.09
CA LEU A 197 2.08 1.35 16.68
C LEU A 197 2.41 2.46 15.70
N GLY A 198 2.47 3.72 16.15
CA GLY A 198 2.62 4.87 15.26
C GLY A 198 1.39 5.09 14.37
N ARG A 199 1.55 5.77 13.24
CA ARG A 199 0.44 6.16 12.35
C ARG A 199 0.72 5.79 10.90
N LYS A 200 -0.33 5.38 10.18
CA LYS A 200 -0.34 5.23 8.72
C LYS A 200 -1.23 6.28 8.08
N HIS A 201 -0.78 6.82 6.96
CA HIS A 201 -1.49 7.84 6.19
C HIS A 201 -1.76 7.30 4.78
N PHE A 202 -3.03 7.11 4.47
CA PHE A 202 -3.50 6.65 3.19
C PHE A 202 -4.02 7.81 2.35
N VAL A 203 -3.66 7.82 1.07
CA VAL A 203 -4.32 8.62 0.03
C VAL A 203 -5.00 7.66 -0.93
N LEU A 204 -6.31 7.74 -1.04
CA LEU A 204 -7.14 6.72 -1.70
C LEU A 204 -7.89 7.29 -2.91
N PHE A 205 -7.96 6.52 -3.99
CA PHE A 205 -8.86 6.75 -5.12
C PHE A 205 -9.55 5.45 -5.54
N PRO A 206 -10.84 5.50 -5.94
CA PRO A 206 -11.52 4.34 -6.50
C PRO A 206 -10.89 3.91 -7.84
N SER A 207 -11.10 2.66 -8.24
CA SER A 207 -10.54 2.11 -9.48
C SER A 207 -10.90 2.88 -10.75
N LEU A 208 -12.09 3.52 -10.77
CA LEU A 208 -12.54 4.38 -11.89
C LEU A 208 -11.67 5.64 -12.09
N CYS A 209 -10.86 6.01 -11.10
CA CYS A 209 -9.93 7.13 -11.18
C CYS A 209 -8.65 6.79 -11.97
N HIS A 210 -8.57 5.63 -12.64
CA HIS A 210 -7.45 5.31 -13.53
C HIS A 210 -7.03 6.47 -14.46
N PRO A 211 -7.95 7.25 -15.09
CA PRO A 211 -7.52 8.37 -15.95
C PRO A 211 -6.66 9.43 -15.25
N LEU A 212 -6.67 9.48 -13.91
CA LEU A 212 -5.87 10.41 -13.11
C LEU A 212 -4.42 9.94 -12.92
N VAL A 213 -4.17 8.62 -12.87
CA VAL A 213 -2.97 8.05 -12.23
C VAL A 213 -1.74 7.99 -13.14
N ASN A 214 -1.90 8.38 -14.41
CA ASN A 214 -0.85 8.33 -15.43
C ASN A 214 -0.10 6.99 -15.42
N GLU A 215 -0.82 5.90 -15.65
CA GLU A 215 -0.20 4.57 -15.68
C GLU A 215 0.76 4.48 -16.87
N GLN A 216 2.00 4.05 -16.61
CA GLN A 216 3.05 3.85 -17.60
C GLN A 216 3.60 2.43 -17.52
N SER A 217 4.09 1.92 -18.64
CA SER A 217 4.79 0.63 -18.67
C SER A 217 6.27 0.84 -18.32
N LEU A 218 6.67 0.43 -17.12
CA LEU A 218 8.00 0.67 -16.58
C LEU A 218 8.85 -0.59 -16.65
N HIS A 219 10.09 -0.50 -17.15
CA HIS A 219 11.01 -1.61 -17.05
C HIS A 219 11.41 -1.84 -15.59
N PRO A 220 11.41 -3.09 -15.10
CA PRO A 220 11.82 -3.38 -13.74
C PRO A 220 13.35 -3.27 -13.58
N ALA A 221 13.75 -2.75 -12.43
CA ALA A 221 15.13 -2.67 -11.98
C ALA A 221 15.17 -3.00 -10.48
N THR A 222 16.24 -3.58 -9.99
CA THR A 222 16.38 -3.98 -8.58
C THR A 222 17.59 -3.29 -7.96
N TYR A 223 17.43 -2.74 -6.76
CA TYR A 223 18.60 -2.29 -5.99
C TYR A 223 19.46 -3.50 -5.59
N SER A 224 20.77 -3.42 -5.85
CA SER A 224 21.77 -4.38 -5.39
C SER A 224 22.81 -3.68 -4.52
N ARG A 225 23.28 -4.37 -3.46
CA ARG A 225 24.33 -3.84 -2.57
C ARG A 225 25.73 -4.21 -3.09
N ASN A 226 26.60 -3.22 -3.17
CA ASN A 226 28.04 -3.39 -3.37
C ASN A 226 28.84 -2.65 -2.28
N GLU A 227 30.18 -2.66 -2.39
CA GLU A 227 31.09 -2.02 -1.43
C GLU A 227 30.86 -0.51 -1.22
N ARG A 228 30.19 0.16 -2.15
CA ARG A 228 29.93 1.61 -2.14
C ARG A 228 28.49 1.96 -1.75
N GLY A 229 27.60 0.97 -1.61
CA GLY A 229 26.18 1.18 -1.28
C GLY A 229 25.24 0.47 -2.26
N LEU A 230 24.00 0.96 -2.30
CA LEU A 230 22.96 0.46 -3.20
C LEU A 230 23.12 1.05 -4.61
N VAL A 231 23.05 0.20 -5.63
CA VAL A 231 23.02 0.57 -7.05
C VAL A 231 21.75 -0.01 -7.66
N LEU A 232 21.08 0.77 -8.52
CA LEU A 232 19.89 0.30 -9.22
C LEU A 232 20.32 -0.39 -10.50
N GLU A 233 20.04 -1.68 -10.64
CA GLU A 233 20.42 -2.48 -11.80
C GLU A 233 19.17 -2.90 -12.58
N MET A 234 19.22 -2.77 -13.90
CA MET A 234 18.14 -3.23 -14.78
C MET A 234 17.97 -4.74 -14.68
N ASP A 235 16.74 -5.21 -14.48
CA ASP A 235 16.47 -6.64 -14.52
C ASP A 235 16.52 -7.14 -15.97
N THR A 236 17.23 -8.24 -16.18
CA THR A 236 17.28 -8.90 -17.49
C THR A 236 16.08 -9.84 -17.65
N ASP A 237 15.55 -9.91 -18.88
CA ASP A 237 14.47 -10.83 -19.28
C ASP A 237 13.15 -10.70 -18.52
N GLN A 238 12.89 -9.55 -17.87
CA GLN A 238 11.63 -9.28 -17.20
C GLN A 238 10.72 -8.37 -18.04
N LYS A 239 9.40 -8.65 -17.98
CA LYS A 239 8.39 -7.82 -18.65
C LYS A 239 8.26 -6.48 -17.93
N SER A 240 7.94 -5.43 -18.68
CA SER A 240 7.59 -4.14 -18.11
C SER A 240 6.33 -4.22 -17.28
N VAL A 241 6.30 -3.49 -16.17
CA VAL A 241 5.20 -3.47 -15.20
C VAL A 241 4.35 -2.21 -15.44
N PRO A 242 3.02 -2.33 -15.63
CA PRO A 242 2.14 -1.17 -15.63
C PRO A 242 2.07 -0.59 -14.22
N PHE A 243 2.40 0.70 -14.06
CA PHE A 243 2.44 1.35 -12.75
C PHE A 243 2.02 2.82 -12.82
N ALA A 244 1.32 3.31 -11.79
CA ALA A 244 0.91 4.72 -11.70
C ALA A 244 2.12 5.64 -11.46
N THR A 245 2.28 6.66 -12.29
CA THR A 245 3.40 7.61 -12.19
C THR A 245 3.01 8.99 -11.69
N TRP A 246 1.70 9.28 -11.62
CA TRP A 246 1.19 10.52 -11.04
C TRP A 246 1.04 10.41 -9.52
N ASP A 247 1.53 11.41 -8.80
CA ASP A 247 1.43 11.50 -7.34
C ASP A 247 0.48 12.65 -6.93
N PRO A 248 -0.60 12.38 -6.19
CA PRO A 248 -1.51 13.42 -5.72
C PRO A 248 -0.88 14.43 -4.75
N ASP A 249 0.25 14.09 -4.10
CA ASP A 249 0.98 15.03 -3.25
C ASP A 249 1.93 15.94 -4.04
N ASN A 250 2.23 15.58 -5.30
CA ASN A 250 3.02 16.36 -6.25
C ASN A 250 2.24 16.57 -7.57
N PRO A 251 1.07 17.25 -7.53
CA PRO A 251 0.05 17.17 -8.57
C PRO A 251 0.47 17.74 -9.94
N ASN A 252 1.58 18.49 -10.01
CA ASN A 252 2.11 19.07 -11.23
C ASN A 252 3.04 18.11 -12.00
N GLU A 253 3.59 17.10 -11.34
CA GLU A 253 4.48 16.11 -11.95
C GLU A 253 3.67 14.95 -12.51
N ASN A 254 3.98 14.52 -13.74
CA ASN A 254 3.27 13.42 -14.42
C ASN A 254 1.75 13.61 -14.50
N ALA A 255 1.26 14.85 -14.52
CA ALA A 255 -0.16 15.15 -14.57
C ALA A 255 -0.80 14.69 -15.89
N THR A 256 -2.07 14.29 -15.81
CA THR A 256 -2.92 13.98 -16.95
C THR A 256 -3.89 15.14 -17.22
N PRO A 257 -4.57 15.16 -18.38
CA PRO A 257 -5.69 16.08 -18.60
C PRO A 257 -6.79 15.98 -17.55
N PHE A 258 -6.88 14.86 -16.82
CA PHE A 258 -7.93 14.60 -15.83
C PHE A 258 -7.48 14.89 -14.39
N SER A 259 -6.18 15.06 -14.10
CA SER A 259 -5.66 15.25 -12.73
C SER A 259 -6.31 16.40 -11.96
N HIS A 260 -6.84 17.42 -12.65
CA HIS A 260 -7.59 18.52 -12.04
C HIS A 260 -8.92 18.11 -11.40
N LEU A 261 -9.45 16.92 -11.74
CA LEU A 261 -10.66 16.32 -11.18
C LEU A 261 -10.37 15.43 -9.97
N ALA A 262 -9.11 15.28 -9.56
CA ALA A 262 -8.75 14.43 -8.45
C ALA A 262 -9.37 14.92 -7.12
N GLN A 263 -10.07 14.02 -6.45
CA GLN A 263 -10.64 14.23 -5.11
C GLN A 263 -10.16 13.09 -4.19
N PRO A 264 -8.90 13.13 -3.71
CA PRO A 264 -8.35 12.07 -2.89
C PRO A 264 -9.06 11.95 -1.55
N ILE A 265 -9.41 10.72 -1.16
CA ILE A 265 -9.79 10.43 0.24
C ILE A 265 -8.51 10.27 1.05
N ARG A 266 -8.32 11.10 2.07
CA ARG A 266 -7.15 11.03 2.95
C ARG A 266 -7.52 10.47 4.31
N VAL A 267 -6.83 9.43 4.74
CA VAL A 267 -7.11 8.71 5.99
C VAL A 267 -5.85 8.58 6.82
N THR A 268 -5.90 9.03 8.07
CA THR A 268 -4.89 8.69 9.07
C THR A 268 -5.45 7.63 10.00
N LEU A 269 -4.73 6.53 10.15
CA LEU A 269 -5.00 5.49 11.16
C LEU A 269 -4.10 5.73 12.36
N ASN A 270 -4.73 5.79 13.54
CA ASN A 270 -4.03 5.81 14.83
C ASN A 270 -3.94 4.39 15.39
N PRO A 271 -3.10 4.14 16.42
CA PRO A 271 -3.06 2.86 17.11
C PRO A 271 -4.46 2.36 17.51
N GLY A 272 -4.81 1.15 17.07
CA GLY A 272 -6.12 0.52 17.27
C GLY A 272 -7.15 0.75 16.18
N ASP A 273 -6.92 1.66 15.22
CA ASP A 273 -7.85 1.87 14.10
C ASP A 273 -7.74 0.73 13.07
N MET A 274 -8.87 0.40 12.44
CA MET A 274 -8.94 -0.53 11.31
C MET A 274 -9.48 0.20 10.06
N LEU A 275 -8.84 0.01 8.91
CA LEU A 275 -9.33 0.46 7.61
C LEU A 275 -9.78 -0.75 6.79
N TYR A 276 -11.02 -0.71 6.29
CA TYR A 276 -11.36 -1.50 5.12
C TYR A 276 -10.96 -0.72 3.86
N LEU A 277 -9.97 -1.25 3.14
CA LEU A 277 -9.52 -0.78 1.84
C LEU A 277 -10.06 -1.77 0.79
N PRO A 278 -11.07 -1.37 0.00
CA PRO A 278 -11.70 -2.26 -0.96
C PRO A 278 -10.74 -2.68 -2.08
N ALA A 279 -11.00 -3.85 -2.66
CA ALA A 279 -10.26 -4.31 -3.84
C ALA A 279 -10.27 -3.26 -4.97
N MET A 280 -9.15 -3.20 -5.71
CA MET A 280 -8.90 -2.32 -6.86
C MET A 280 -8.77 -0.83 -6.56
N TRP A 281 -8.83 -0.41 -5.29
CA TRP A 281 -8.60 0.98 -4.91
C TRP A 281 -7.12 1.35 -5.04
N TYR A 282 -6.88 2.47 -5.72
CA TYR A 282 -5.55 3.07 -5.72
C TYR A 282 -5.28 3.65 -4.34
N HIS A 283 -4.10 3.34 -3.80
CA HIS A 283 -3.68 3.81 -2.50
C HIS A 283 -2.18 4.11 -2.48
N LYS A 284 -1.84 5.26 -1.91
CA LYS A 284 -0.48 5.65 -1.52
C LYS A 284 -0.41 5.64 0.00
N VAL A 285 0.69 5.13 0.54
CA VAL A 285 0.83 4.96 1.99
C VAL A 285 2.13 5.60 2.49
N SER A 286 1.99 6.56 3.38
CA SER A 286 3.10 7.06 4.20
C SER A 286 2.83 6.77 5.68
N GLN A 287 3.79 7.05 6.54
CA GLN A 287 3.69 6.73 7.96
C GLN A 287 4.43 7.75 8.83
N SER A 288 4.09 7.84 10.10
CA SER A 288 4.74 8.76 11.03
C SER A 288 4.72 8.26 12.47
N CYS A 289 5.67 8.77 13.26
CA CYS A 289 5.75 8.65 14.70
C CYS A 289 5.57 10.04 15.33
N ALA A 290 4.85 10.12 16.44
CA ALA A 290 4.89 11.27 17.35
C ALA A 290 6.12 11.19 18.27
N GLU A 291 6.45 12.29 18.94
CA GLU A 291 7.63 12.36 19.83
C GLU A 291 7.54 11.36 21.00
N GLU A 292 6.33 11.06 21.45
CA GLU A 292 6.03 10.10 22.50
C GLU A 292 5.93 8.63 22.04
N ASP A 293 6.00 8.37 20.73
CA ASP A 293 5.91 7.01 20.19
C ASP A 293 7.27 6.27 20.32
N GLU A 294 7.28 4.98 19.99
CA GLU A 294 8.45 4.09 20.10
C GLU A 294 9.56 4.35 19.05
N GLY A 295 9.41 5.34 18.18
CA GLY A 295 10.34 5.61 17.08
C GLY A 295 10.21 4.66 15.89
N PHE A 296 9.16 3.84 15.82
CA PHE A 296 8.84 3.01 14.66
C PHE A 296 7.34 2.84 14.49
N VAL A 297 6.92 2.46 13.28
CA VAL A 297 5.53 2.20 12.92
C VAL A 297 5.35 0.70 12.70
N LEU A 298 4.26 0.15 13.27
CA LEU A 298 3.88 -1.25 13.10
C LEU A 298 2.41 -1.37 12.73
N ALA A 299 2.13 -2.12 11.67
CA ALA A 299 0.77 -2.48 11.27
C ALA A 299 0.63 -3.97 10.91
N VAL A 300 -0.60 -4.46 10.92
CA VAL A 300 -0.98 -5.80 10.45
C VAL A 300 -2.12 -5.66 9.46
N ASN A 301 -2.10 -6.42 8.36
CA ASN A 301 -3.21 -6.42 7.41
C ASN A 301 -3.64 -7.84 7.03
N TYR A 302 -4.90 -7.97 6.64
CA TYR A 302 -5.52 -9.22 6.22
C TYR A 302 -6.00 -9.05 4.78
N TRP A 303 -5.49 -9.89 3.89
CA TRP A 303 -5.87 -9.92 2.49
C TRP A 303 -6.83 -11.07 2.22
N TYR A 304 -7.95 -10.74 1.60
CA TYR A 304 -8.93 -11.69 1.10
C TYR A 304 -9.05 -11.47 -0.40
N ASP A 305 -8.81 -12.50 -1.21
CA ASP A 305 -8.84 -12.40 -2.66
C ASP A 305 -10.21 -11.89 -3.14
N MET A 306 -10.21 -10.99 -4.11
CA MET A 306 -11.45 -10.36 -4.57
C MET A 306 -12.34 -11.35 -5.34
N GLU A 307 -13.63 -11.03 -5.48
CA GLU A 307 -14.51 -11.79 -6.36
C GLU A 307 -14.38 -11.29 -7.81
N PHE A 308 -13.75 -12.10 -8.66
CA PHE A 308 -13.55 -11.79 -10.07
C PHE A 308 -14.78 -12.05 -10.95
N SER A 309 -15.76 -12.83 -10.48
CA SER A 309 -16.97 -13.13 -11.26
C SER A 309 -17.93 -11.93 -11.40
N GLY A 310 -17.73 -10.90 -10.57
CA GLY A 310 -18.57 -9.70 -10.54
C GLY A 310 -18.21 -8.66 -11.60
N PRO A 311 -18.98 -7.56 -11.69
CA PRO A 311 -18.72 -6.50 -12.67
C PRO A 311 -17.50 -5.63 -12.34
N LEU A 312 -16.98 -5.67 -11.10
CA LEU A 312 -15.92 -4.76 -10.64
C LEU A 312 -14.68 -4.84 -11.53
N PHE A 313 -14.06 -6.01 -11.63
CA PHE A 313 -12.85 -6.20 -12.44
C PHE A 313 -13.04 -5.82 -13.92
N PRO A 314 -14.06 -6.35 -14.66
CA PRO A 314 -14.22 -6.01 -16.06
C PRO A 314 -14.55 -4.52 -16.29
N MET A 315 -15.26 -3.85 -15.37
CA MET A 315 -15.52 -2.41 -15.48
C MET A 315 -14.28 -1.57 -15.20
N SER A 316 -13.49 -1.91 -14.17
CA SER A 316 -12.20 -1.26 -13.92
C SER A 316 -11.24 -1.45 -15.09
N ALA A 317 -11.18 -2.67 -15.63
CA ALA A 317 -10.38 -2.98 -16.81
C ALA A 317 -10.86 -2.20 -18.03
N PHE A 318 -12.18 -2.08 -18.26
CA PHE A 318 -12.75 -1.27 -19.34
C PHE A 318 -12.34 0.21 -19.24
N VAL A 319 -12.48 0.82 -18.06
CA VAL A 319 -12.08 2.23 -17.84
C VAL A 319 -10.59 2.42 -18.09
N ARG A 320 -9.73 1.55 -17.52
CA ARG A 320 -8.29 1.54 -17.79
C ARG A 320 -7.99 1.47 -19.29
N ASN A 321 -8.61 0.51 -19.96
CA ASN A 321 -8.41 0.20 -21.37
C ASN A 321 -8.82 1.34 -22.31
N ILE A 322 -9.88 2.08 -21.98
CA ILE A 322 -10.33 3.25 -22.73
C ILE A 322 -9.43 4.46 -22.43
N SER A 323 -8.99 4.59 -21.18
CA SER A 323 -8.07 5.65 -20.74
C SER A 323 -6.69 5.59 -21.37
N LEU A 324 -6.18 4.39 -21.64
CA LEU A 324 -4.89 4.19 -22.33
C LEU A 324 -5.00 4.37 -23.87
N GLY A 325 -6.21 4.40 -24.42
CA GLY A 325 -6.43 4.56 -25.86
C GLY A 325 -5.76 3.49 -26.73
N ASP A 326 -5.31 3.90 -27.92
CA ASP A 326 -4.60 3.06 -28.90
C ASP A 326 -3.11 2.84 -28.57
N ASP A 327 -2.59 3.41 -27.47
CA ASP A 327 -1.19 3.21 -27.02
C ASP A 327 -0.95 1.79 -26.46
N ARG A 328 -1.92 0.89 -26.61
CA ARG A 328 -1.70 -0.55 -26.41
C ARG A 328 -0.74 -1.07 -27.46
N LYS A 329 0.51 -1.32 -27.05
CA LYS A 329 1.15 -2.57 -27.48
C LYS A 329 0.32 -3.70 -26.85
N PRO A 330 -0.14 -4.70 -27.63
CA PRO A 330 -0.98 -5.77 -27.10
C PRO A 330 -0.27 -6.45 -25.94
N ALA A 331 -0.86 -6.38 -24.74
CA ALA A 331 -0.51 -7.23 -23.62
C ALA A 331 -1.22 -8.56 -23.81
N ASP A 332 -0.45 -9.65 -23.75
CA ASP A 332 -0.99 -11.02 -23.78
C ASP A 332 -1.93 -11.23 -22.58
N ALA A 333 -2.98 -12.02 -22.78
CA ALA A 333 -4.05 -12.31 -21.82
C ALA A 333 -3.59 -13.10 -20.55
N SER A 334 -2.32 -13.01 -20.16
CA SER A 334 -1.72 -13.62 -18.98
C SER A 334 -1.66 -12.69 -17.76
N ASP A 335 -2.02 -11.42 -17.88
CA ASP A 335 -1.87 -10.43 -16.80
C ASP A 335 -3.06 -10.44 -15.80
N ALA A 336 -3.72 -11.59 -15.66
CA ALA A 336 -4.88 -11.79 -14.78
C ALA A 336 -4.66 -12.85 -13.69
N ASP A 337 -3.41 -13.27 -13.46
CA ASP A 337 -3.02 -14.16 -12.36
C ASP A 337 -2.28 -13.39 -11.26
#